data_AF-A0A2W6CK20-F1
#
_entry.id   AF-A0A2W6CK20-F1
#
_cell.length_a   1.000
_cell.length_b   1.000
_cell.length_c   1.000
_cell.angle_alpha   90.00
_cell.angle_beta   90.00
_cell.angle_gamma   90.00
#
_symmetry.space_group_name_H-M   'P 1'
#
loop_
_entity.id
_entity.type
_entity.pdbx_description
1 polymer ?
#
loop_
_entity_poly.entity_id
_entity_poly.type
_entity_poly.pdbx_seq_one_letter_code
_entity_poly.pdbx_strand_id
1 'polypeptide(L)'
;MGVALVLSLAVLVAFIALFIQGYRGVGEDGGPNGAGGPAAGGPAGSNGRPGGSSTSPTGPEDTFFPSGASPLPRTTLTPAEPGGIIIGKLSTHSIVLKITSASAIGKLGYLVPTSSDASYGIVTSPGSHWSLTTKAVGRPGYAVIFIQAGGRGTPITCAVSVDGVVKDTKTTSGPFGKAVCVA
;
A
#
# COMPACT_ATOMS: atom_id res chain seq x y z
N MET A 1 -49.74 -6.21 23.43
CA MET A 1 -48.75 -6.69 22.44
C MET A 1 -48.59 -5.79 21.21
N GLY A 2 -49.61 -5.05 20.76
CA GLY A 2 -49.49 -4.19 19.56
C GLY A 2 -48.54 -2.98 19.68
N VAL A 3 -48.46 -2.35 20.86
CA VAL A 3 -47.67 -1.12 21.05
C VAL A 3 -46.15 -1.37 20.94
N ALA A 4 -45.67 -2.52 21.42
CA ALA A 4 -44.25 -2.87 21.33
C ALA A 4 -43.78 -3.12 19.89
N LEU A 5 -44.66 -3.66 19.04
CA LEU A 5 -44.36 -3.94 17.64
C LEU A 5 -44.34 -2.65 16.80
N VAL A 6 -45.22 -1.70 17.10
CA VAL A 6 -45.23 -0.37 16.46
C VAL A 6 -43.99 0.45 16.85
N LEU A 7 -43.58 0.41 18.11
CA LEU A 7 -42.36 1.09 18.56
C LEU A 7 -41.11 0.49 17.93
N SER A 8 -41.03 -0.85 17.85
CA SER A 8 -39.90 -1.53 17.20
C SER A 8 -39.79 -1.17 15.71
N LEU A 9 -40.92 -1.12 15.00
CA LEU A 9 -40.95 -0.74 13.59
C LEU A 9 -40.54 0.72 13.38
N ALA A 10 -41.02 1.64 14.23
CA ALA A 10 -40.66 3.05 14.15
C ALA A 10 -39.16 3.29 14.39
N VAL A 11 -38.56 2.59 15.35
CA VAL A 11 -37.12 2.65 15.61
C VAL A 11 -36.32 2.09 14.43
N LEU A 12 -36.72 0.96 13.86
CA LEU A 12 -36.07 0.38 12.69
C LEU A 12 -36.08 1.34 11.49
N VAL A 13 -37.21 1.97 11.21
CA VAL A 13 -37.35 2.95 10.12
C VAL A 13 -36.46 4.17 10.37
N ALA A 14 -36.38 4.66 11.60
CA ALA A 14 -35.50 5.78 11.96
C ALA A 14 -34.02 5.44 11.76
N PHE A 15 -33.58 4.23 12.13
CA PHE A 15 -32.21 3.77 11.91
C PHE A 15 -31.87 3.65 10.43
N ILE A 16 -32.78 3.11 9.61
CA ILE A 16 -32.59 3.02 8.16
C ILE A 16 -32.49 4.41 7.53
N ALA A 17 -33.35 5.36 7.95
CA ALA A 17 -33.32 6.74 7.46
C ALA A 17 -32.01 7.46 7.81
N LEU A 18 -31.53 7.32 9.04
CA LEU A 18 -30.24 7.86 9.49
C LEU A 18 -29.06 7.25 8.72
N PHE A 19 -29.11 5.94 8.47
CA PHE A 19 -28.07 5.25 7.71
C PHE A 19 -28.01 5.74 6.26
N ILE A 20 -29.17 5.95 5.61
CA ILE A 20 -29.25 6.49 4.25
C ILE A 20 -28.75 7.95 4.19
N GLN A 21 -29.09 8.78 5.17
CA GLN A 21 -28.59 10.15 5.25
C GLN A 21 -27.08 10.21 5.48
N GLY A 22 -26.56 9.36 6.37
CA GLY A 22 -25.12 9.23 6.61
C GLY A 22 -24.34 8.84 5.36
N TYR A 23 -24.90 7.99 4.49
CA TYR A 23 -24.25 7.61 3.23
C TYR A 23 -24.32 8.68 2.13
N ARG A 24 -25.27 9.62 2.21
CA ARG A 24 -25.37 10.73 1.24
C ARG A 24 -24.45 11.92 1.58
N GLY A 25 -24.02 12.05 2.84
CA GLY A 25 -23.19 13.18 3.30
C GLY A 25 -21.67 13.04 3.10
N VAL A 26 -21.14 11.88 2.69
CA VAL A 26 -19.67 11.64 2.61
C VAL A 26 -19.10 11.92 1.20
N GLY A 27 -19.82 12.67 0.35
CA GLY A 27 -19.44 12.86 -1.06
C GLY A 27 -19.48 14.29 -1.60
N GLU A 28 -19.83 15.31 -0.81
CA GLU A 28 -20.23 16.62 -1.35
C GLU A 28 -19.66 17.83 -0.58
N ASP A 29 -18.35 17.85 -0.31
CA ASP A 29 -17.63 19.08 0.07
C ASP A 29 -16.71 19.51 -1.08
N GLY A 30 -17.34 19.84 -2.21
CA GLY A 30 -16.73 20.48 -3.37
C GLY A 30 -17.49 21.76 -3.73
N GLY A 31 -17.49 22.74 -2.83
CA GLY A 31 -18.07 24.07 -3.07
C GLY A 31 -17.01 25.08 -3.51
N PRO A 32 -17.17 25.79 -4.65
CA PRO A 32 -16.26 26.83 -5.09
C PRO A 32 -16.70 28.16 -4.47
N ASN A 33 -15.85 28.78 -3.65
CA ASN A 33 -15.72 30.24 -3.43
C ASN A 33 -14.91 30.51 -2.16
N GLY A 34 -13.67 30.92 -2.33
CA GLY A 34 -12.79 31.32 -1.22
C GLY A 34 -11.48 31.88 -1.72
N ALA A 35 -11.56 32.97 -2.51
CA ALA A 35 -10.40 33.76 -2.89
C ALA A 35 -9.88 34.57 -1.69
N GLY A 36 -8.56 34.55 -1.48
CA GLY A 36 -7.87 35.42 -0.54
C GLY A 36 -6.42 35.03 -0.30
N GLY A 37 -5.50 35.41 -1.19
CA GLY A 37 -4.09 35.64 -0.82
C GLY A 37 -3.91 37.08 -0.27
N PRO A 38 -2.68 37.64 -0.14
CA PRO A 38 -1.33 37.04 -0.17
C PRO A 38 -0.39 37.57 0.96
N ALA A 39 0.82 36.98 1.11
CA ALA A 39 2.12 37.59 1.50
C ALA A 39 3.08 36.47 2.00
N ALA A 40 4.18 36.12 1.33
CA ALA A 40 5.47 36.81 1.19
C ALA A 40 6.33 36.81 2.49
N GLY A 41 7.48 36.10 2.46
CA GLY A 41 8.60 36.25 3.39
C GLY A 41 9.33 34.95 3.77
N GLY A 42 10.50 34.66 3.18
CA GLY A 42 11.48 33.68 3.71
C GLY A 42 12.36 34.31 4.82
N PRO A 43 13.57 33.82 5.16
CA PRO A 43 14.27 32.56 4.84
C PRO A 43 14.90 31.82 6.06
N ALA A 44 15.53 30.66 5.79
CA ALA A 44 16.70 30.02 6.45
C ALA A 44 16.90 29.95 7.99
N GLY A 45 17.19 28.73 8.48
CA GLY A 45 17.83 28.43 9.78
C GLY A 45 17.79 26.93 10.09
N SER A 46 18.78 26.14 9.65
CA SER A 46 19.93 25.61 10.41
C SER A 46 19.63 24.82 11.71
N ASN A 47 20.20 23.61 11.75
CA ASN A 47 20.70 22.85 12.91
C ASN A 47 19.72 22.14 13.85
N GLY A 48 19.84 20.80 13.88
CA GLY A 48 19.26 19.96 14.92
C GLY A 48 19.52 18.47 14.72
N ARG A 49 20.79 18.05 14.73
CA ARG A 49 21.21 16.64 14.85
C ARG A 49 21.23 16.25 16.33
N PRO A 50 20.46 15.25 16.79
CA PRO A 50 20.71 14.62 18.08
C PRO A 50 21.66 13.43 17.87
N GLY A 51 22.89 13.58 18.35
CA GLY A 51 23.77 12.46 18.62
C GLY A 51 23.33 11.75 19.90
N GLY A 52 23.03 10.46 19.82
CA GLY A 52 22.80 9.58 20.96
C GLY A 52 24.00 8.68 21.14
N SER A 53 24.78 8.99 22.17
CA SER A 53 26.00 8.32 22.61
C SER A 53 25.78 6.91 23.13
N SER A 54 26.70 6.03 22.74
CA SER A 54 27.06 4.73 23.30
C SER A 54 27.01 4.70 24.84
N THR A 55 26.20 3.79 25.39
CA THR A 55 26.44 3.16 26.69
C THR A 55 26.31 1.66 26.54
N SER A 56 27.46 0.99 26.58
CA SER A 56 27.60 -0.46 26.65
C SER A 56 27.25 -0.90 28.08
N PRO A 57 26.31 -1.85 28.30
CA PRO A 57 26.16 -2.49 29.60
C PRO A 57 27.18 -3.64 29.69
N THR A 58 28.20 -3.44 30.51
CA THR A 58 29.08 -4.50 31.01
C THR A 58 28.31 -5.26 32.09
N GLY A 59 27.90 -6.50 31.78
CA GLY A 59 27.30 -7.42 32.74
C GLY A 59 27.64 -8.86 32.37
N PRO A 60 27.91 -9.75 33.35
CA PRO A 60 28.54 -11.03 33.11
C PRO A 60 27.57 -12.07 32.56
N GLU A 61 28.15 -12.94 31.75
CA GLU A 61 27.74 -14.25 31.28
C GLU A 61 26.63 -14.94 32.10
N ASP A 62 25.52 -15.27 31.43
CA ASP A 62 24.80 -16.50 31.71
C ASP A 62 24.42 -17.16 30.37
N THR A 63 25.19 -18.19 30.06
CA THR A 63 25.24 -18.94 28.82
C THR A 63 24.05 -19.90 28.74
N PHE A 64 22.98 -19.54 28.03
CA PHE A 64 21.93 -20.48 27.64
C PHE A 64 22.13 -20.93 26.18
N PHE A 65 23.18 -21.71 25.93
CA PHE A 65 23.32 -22.46 24.68
C PHE A 65 23.51 -23.94 25.01
N PRO A 66 22.56 -24.82 24.67
CA PRO A 66 22.73 -26.26 24.85
C PRO A 66 23.86 -26.77 23.94
N SER A 67 24.90 -27.33 24.54
CA SER A 67 26.15 -27.81 23.91
C SER A 67 26.00 -29.06 23.02
N GLY A 68 24.90 -29.20 22.28
CA GLY A 68 24.57 -30.43 21.54
C GLY A 68 24.19 -30.26 20.07
N ALA A 69 24.17 -29.05 19.52
CA ALA A 69 23.83 -28.85 18.12
C ALA A 69 25.08 -29.00 17.23
N SER A 70 25.06 -29.99 16.33
CA SER A 70 26.05 -30.15 15.27
C SER A 70 26.33 -28.80 14.58
N PRO A 71 27.59 -28.46 14.28
CA PRO A 71 27.90 -27.21 13.63
C PRO A 71 27.24 -27.19 12.25
N LEU A 72 26.18 -26.40 12.11
CA LEU A 72 25.66 -25.99 10.81
C LEU A 72 26.83 -25.44 10.00
N PRO A 73 26.91 -25.71 8.67
CA PRO A 73 27.99 -25.19 7.85
C PRO A 73 28.02 -23.67 7.98
N ARG A 74 29.03 -23.17 8.70
CA ARG A 74 29.32 -21.75 8.81
C ARG A 74 29.73 -21.32 7.41
N THR A 75 28.80 -20.74 6.68
CA THR A 75 29.12 -20.01 5.46
C THR A 75 29.97 -18.83 5.92
N THR A 76 31.28 -19.00 5.82
CA THR A 76 32.27 -18.00 6.20
C THR A 76 32.06 -16.80 5.28
N LEU A 77 31.51 -15.73 5.85
CA LEU A 77 31.54 -14.40 5.24
C LEU A 77 33.02 -14.03 5.13
N THR A 78 33.62 -14.29 3.97
CA THR A 78 34.97 -13.85 3.67
C THR A 78 34.89 -12.32 3.58
N PRO A 79 35.54 -11.58 4.48
CA PRO A 79 35.71 -10.16 4.27
C PRO A 79 36.50 -10.06 2.99
N ALA A 80 35.97 -9.37 1.98
CA ALA A 80 36.84 -8.88 0.93
C ALA A 80 38.00 -8.17 1.65
N GLU A 81 39.20 -8.24 1.10
CA GLU A 81 40.18 -7.20 1.37
C GLU A 81 39.48 -5.82 1.37
N PRO A 82 39.97 -4.89 2.18
CA PRO A 82 39.22 -4.22 3.26
C PRO A 82 37.67 -4.23 3.18
N GLY A 83 37.06 -5.23 3.83
CA GLY A 83 36.18 -5.09 4.99
C GLY A 83 34.72 -4.68 4.77
N GLY A 84 34.29 -4.38 3.55
CA GLY A 84 32.88 -4.11 3.24
C GLY A 84 32.14 -5.37 2.81
N ILE A 85 30.97 -5.64 3.38
CA ILE A 85 30.02 -6.57 2.76
C ILE A 85 29.66 -5.93 1.42
N ILE A 86 30.16 -6.49 0.30
CA ILE A 86 29.61 -6.17 -1.00
C ILE A 86 28.23 -6.82 -1.01
N ILE A 87 27.22 -6.07 -0.57
CA ILE A 87 25.83 -6.35 -0.93
C ILE A 87 25.85 -6.27 -2.44
N GLY A 88 25.90 -7.44 -3.09
CA GLY A 88 25.92 -7.53 -4.55
C GLY A 88 24.85 -6.58 -5.09
N LYS A 89 25.17 -5.84 -6.16
CA LYS A 89 24.24 -4.87 -6.73
C LYS A 89 22.99 -5.60 -7.18
N LEU A 90 21.95 -5.64 -6.32
CA LEU A 90 20.68 -6.24 -6.68
C LEU A 90 20.16 -5.48 -7.91
N SER A 91 19.73 -6.23 -8.92
CA SER A 91 19.19 -5.66 -10.13
C SER A 91 17.97 -4.79 -9.79
N THR A 92 17.97 -3.57 -10.33
CA THR A 92 16.83 -2.65 -10.22
C THR A 92 15.97 -2.83 -11.45
N HIS A 93 14.67 -3.02 -11.22
CA HIS A 93 13.67 -3.28 -12.24
C HIS A 93 12.65 -2.14 -12.27
N SER A 94 12.25 -1.73 -13.47
CA SER A 94 11.18 -0.74 -13.65
C SER A 94 9.83 -1.45 -13.64
N ILE A 95 8.99 -1.13 -12.67
CA ILE A 95 7.67 -1.72 -12.49
C ILE A 95 6.62 -0.70 -12.92
N VAL A 96 5.71 -1.12 -13.80
CA VAL A 96 4.53 -0.33 -14.15
C VAL A 96 3.28 -1.13 -13.85
N LEU A 97 2.47 -0.57 -12.95
CA LEU A 97 1.15 -1.04 -12.59
C LEU A 97 0.15 -0.22 -13.39
N LYS A 98 -0.79 -0.89 -14.08
CA LYS A 98 -1.82 -0.22 -14.88
C LYS A 98 -3.17 -0.85 -14.62
N ILE A 99 -4.18 0.00 -14.45
CA ILE A 99 -5.58 -0.41 -14.34
C ILE A 99 -6.41 0.43 -15.30
N THR A 100 -7.31 -0.24 -16.02
CA THR A 100 -8.24 0.39 -16.96
C THR A 100 -9.64 -0.19 -16.80
N SER A 101 -10.64 0.68 -16.84
CA SER A 101 -12.06 0.33 -16.75
C SER A 101 -12.88 1.26 -17.65
N ALA A 102 -14.04 0.81 -18.12
CA ALA A 102 -14.99 1.66 -18.83
C ALA A 102 -15.75 2.62 -17.89
N SER A 103 -15.70 2.38 -16.58
CA SER A 103 -16.35 3.20 -15.55
C SER A 103 -15.42 3.46 -14.37
N ALA A 104 -15.84 4.33 -13.45
CA ALA A 104 -15.04 4.67 -12.27
C ALA A 104 -14.71 3.41 -11.43
N ILE A 105 -13.43 3.24 -11.15
CA ILE A 105 -12.89 2.18 -10.29
C ILE A 105 -13.22 2.55 -8.84
N GLY A 106 -13.79 1.60 -8.08
CA GLY A 106 -14.15 1.86 -6.68
C GLY A 106 -12.93 1.93 -5.78
N LYS A 107 -12.16 0.84 -5.73
CA LYS A 107 -10.98 0.72 -4.87
C LYS A 107 -9.96 -0.22 -5.50
N LEU A 108 -8.69 0.11 -5.35
CA LEU A 108 -7.56 -0.76 -5.68
C LEU A 108 -6.54 -0.73 -4.55
N GLY A 109 -5.78 -1.80 -4.43
CA GLY A 109 -4.60 -1.88 -3.58
C GLY A 109 -3.40 -2.35 -4.39
N TYR A 110 -2.21 -1.91 -4.02
CA TYR A 110 -0.97 -2.40 -4.61
C TYR A 110 0.08 -2.67 -3.54
N LEU A 111 1.01 -3.56 -3.86
CA LEU A 111 2.15 -3.93 -3.04
C LEU A 111 3.35 -4.14 -3.97
N VAL A 112 4.45 -3.43 -3.72
CA VAL A 112 5.74 -3.51 -4.41
C VAL A 112 6.85 -3.56 -3.34
N PRO A 113 7.09 -4.72 -2.69
CA PRO A 113 7.78 -4.77 -1.40
C PRO A 113 9.18 -4.13 -1.37
N THR A 114 9.91 -4.20 -2.48
CA THR A 114 11.29 -3.68 -2.59
C THR A 114 11.37 -2.35 -3.31
N SER A 115 10.25 -1.64 -3.45
CA SER A 115 10.24 -0.26 -3.92
C SER A 115 10.59 0.73 -2.80
N SER A 116 11.43 1.71 -3.14
CA SER A 116 11.85 2.78 -2.24
C SER A 116 10.82 3.92 -2.11
N ASP A 117 9.98 4.09 -3.12
CA ASP A 117 9.10 5.25 -3.31
C ASP A 117 7.61 4.89 -3.23
N ALA A 118 7.26 3.64 -3.54
CA ALA A 118 5.88 3.19 -3.62
C ALA A 118 5.75 1.71 -3.24
N SER A 119 6.08 1.38 -1.99
CA SER A 119 6.09 0.00 -1.51
C SER A 119 4.71 -0.62 -1.32
N TYR A 120 3.69 0.18 -0.99
CA TYR A 120 2.29 -0.24 -0.92
C TYR A 120 1.36 0.97 -0.96
N GLY A 121 0.09 0.72 -1.27
CA GLY A 121 -0.92 1.75 -1.15
C GLY A 121 -2.32 1.24 -1.43
N ILE A 122 -3.29 2.02 -0.96
CA ILE A 122 -4.70 1.83 -1.24
C ILE A 122 -5.20 3.11 -1.91
N VAL A 123 -5.81 2.98 -3.08
CA VAL A 123 -6.37 4.11 -3.83
C VAL A 123 -7.88 3.91 -3.95
N THR A 124 -8.62 4.90 -3.48
CA THR A 124 -10.08 4.98 -3.60
C THR A 124 -10.45 5.96 -4.69
N SER A 125 -11.43 5.63 -5.52
CA SER A 125 -11.94 6.48 -6.61
C SER A 125 -10.85 7.05 -7.54
N PRO A 126 -9.98 6.24 -8.17
CA PRO A 126 -8.93 6.71 -9.08
C PRO A 126 -9.43 7.22 -10.44
N GLY A 127 -10.75 7.23 -10.68
CA GLY A 127 -11.33 7.44 -12.01
C GLY A 127 -11.42 6.13 -12.81
N SER A 128 -11.42 6.21 -14.15
CA SER A 128 -11.50 5.05 -15.04
C SER A 128 -10.14 4.43 -15.39
N HIS A 129 -9.05 5.16 -15.13
CA HIS A 129 -7.69 4.76 -15.41
C HIS A 129 -6.77 5.10 -14.24
N TRP A 130 -5.85 4.21 -13.94
CA TRP A 130 -4.81 4.46 -12.94
C TRP A 130 -3.51 3.81 -13.39
N SER A 131 -2.39 4.46 -13.09
CA SER A 131 -1.07 3.87 -13.28
C SER A 131 -0.10 4.33 -12.21
N LEU A 132 0.80 3.44 -11.83
CA LEU A 132 1.94 3.70 -10.98
C LEU A 132 3.19 3.18 -11.67
N THR A 133 4.22 4.02 -11.76
CA THR A 133 5.55 3.63 -12.18
C THR A 133 6.48 3.75 -11.00
N THR A 134 7.20 2.67 -10.68
CA THR A 134 8.14 2.64 -9.55
C THR A 134 9.32 1.72 -9.87
N LYS A 135 10.35 1.73 -9.02
CA LYS A 135 11.51 0.87 -9.16
C LYS A 135 11.54 -0.14 -8.02
N ALA A 136 11.77 -1.41 -8.34
CA ALA A 136 11.91 -2.48 -7.35
C ALA A 136 13.30 -3.11 -7.46
N VAL A 137 13.83 -3.60 -6.35
CA VAL A 137 15.19 -4.17 -6.27
C VAL A 137 15.10 -5.67 -5.94
N GLY A 138 15.84 -6.54 -6.65
CA GLY A 138 15.93 -7.97 -6.35
C GLY A 138 15.30 -8.91 -7.38
N ARG A 139 14.85 -10.10 -6.93
CA ARG A 139 14.26 -11.20 -7.74
C ARG A 139 13.19 -11.94 -6.92
N PRO A 140 12.33 -12.75 -7.58
CA PRO A 140 11.07 -12.42 -8.24
C PRO A 140 9.91 -12.18 -7.24
N GLY A 141 8.75 -11.69 -7.70
CA GLY A 141 7.64 -11.24 -6.84
C GLY A 141 7.70 -9.73 -6.62
N TYR A 142 7.86 -8.99 -7.71
CA TYR A 142 8.08 -7.55 -7.71
C TYR A 142 6.85 -6.78 -7.28
N ALA A 143 5.67 -7.22 -7.74
CA ALA A 143 4.46 -6.45 -7.51
C ALA A 143 3.19 -7.28 -7.52
N VAL A 144 2.21 -6.81 -6.75
CA VAL A 144 0.85 -7.31 -6.73
C VAL A 144 -0.12 -6.14 -6.79
N ILE A 145 -1.16 -6.28 -7.61
CA ILE A 145 -2.29 -5.36 -7.68
C ILE A 145 -3.55 -6.13 -7.31
N PHE A 146 -4.33 -5.59 -6.38
CA PHE A 146 -5.65 -6.05 -6.01
C PHE A 146 -6.70 -5.08 -6.54
N ILE A 147 -7.66 -5.59 -7.32
CA ILE A 147 -8.78 -4.81 -7.82
C ILE A 147 -10.11 -5.43 -7.41
N GLN A 148 -11.08 -4.57 -7.13
CA GLN A 148 -12.45 -4.94 -6.88
C GLN A 148 -13.38 -4.08 -7.74
N ALA A 149 -14.21 -4.75 -8.55
CA ALA A 149 -15.26 -4.10 -9.33
C ALA A 149 -16.32 -3.48 -8.40
N GLY A 150 -16.93 -2.38 -8.86
CA GLY A 150 -18.09 -1.79 -8.18
C GLY A 150 -19.34 -2.66 -8.29
N GLY A 151 -20.42 -2.27 -7.61
CA GLY A 151 -21.70 -2.99 -7.65
C GLY A 151 -22.36 -3.08 -9.03
N ARG A 152 -21.97 -2.23 -9.98
CA ARG A 152 -22.41 -2.30 -11.39
C ARG A 152 -21.76 -3.43 -12.18
N GLY A 153 -20.68 -4.03 -11.68
CA GLY A 153 -19.98 -5.13 -12.34
C GLY A 153 -19.27 -4.76 -13.63
N THR A 154 -18.92 -3.48 -13.83
CA THR A 154 -18.11 -3.07 -14.99
C THR A 154 -16.76 -3.79 -14.94
N PRO A 155 -16.33 -4.44 -16.04
CA PRO A 155 -15.03 -5.10 -16.10
C PRO A 155 -13.88 -4.11 -15.88
N ILE A 156 -12.97 -4.48 -14.98
CA ILE A 156 -11.74 -3.75 -14.69
C ILE A 156 -10.59 -4.65 -15.10
N THR A 157 -9.69 -4.15 -15.95
CA THR A 157 -8.48 -4.85 -16.37
C THR A 157 -7.29 -4.30 -15.59
N CYS A 158 -6.54 -5.18 -14.92
CA CYS A 158 -5.21 -4.88 -14.39
C CYS A 158 -4.14 -5.46 -15.30
N ALA A 159 -2.99 -4.78 -15.36
CA ALA A 159 -1.78 -5.26 -15.99
C ALA A 159 -0.57 -4.86 -15.15
N VAL A 160 0.37 -5.79 -14.99
CA VAL A 160 1.66 -5.54 -14.35
C VAL A 160 2.75 -5.78 -15.37
N SER A 161 3.65 -4.82 -15.51
CA SER A 161 4.81 -4.95 -16.39
C SER A 161 6.12 -4.69 -15.64
N VAL A 162 7.15 -5.43 -16.04
CA VAL A 162 8.51 -5.39 -15.48
C VAL A 162 9.46 -5.17 -16.64
N ASP A 163 10.23 -4.09 -16.58
CA ASP A 163 11.19 -3.68 -17.63
C ASP A 163 10.54 -3.57 -19.02
N GLY A 164 9.30 -3.08 -19.06
CA GLY A 164 8.52 -2.92 -20.30
C GLY A 164 7.80 -4.18 -20.78
N VAL A 165 8.01 -5.34 -20.13
CA VAL A 165 7.34 -6.60 -20.48
C VAL A 165 6.15 -6.84 -19.57
N VAL A 166 4.95 -6.99 -20.15
CA VAL A 166 3.74 -7.37 -19.39
C VAL A 166 3.91 -8.79 -18.87
N LYS A 167 3.84 -8.96 -17.54
CA LYS A 167 3.99 -10.25 -16.86
C LYS A 167 2.65 -10.92 -16.57
N ASP A 168 1.65 -10.13 -16.19
CA ASP A 168 0.30 -10.62 -15.91
C ASP A 168 -0.73 -9.58 -16.31
N THR A 169 -1.89 -10.06 -16.75
CA THR A 169 -3.04 -9.25 -17.14
C THR A 169 -4.31 -10.03 -16.84
N LYS A 170 -5.20 -9.43 -16.05
CA LYS A 170 -6.48 -10.03 -15.68
C LYS A 170 -7.60 -9.02 -15.72
N THR A 171 -8.79 -9.52 -16.02
CA THR A 171 -10.01 -8.72 -16.06
C THR A 171 -11.02 -9.29 -15.07
N THR A 172 -11.64 -8.43 -14.26
CA THR A 172 -12.72 -8.83 -13.37
C THR A 172 -13.98 -9.17 -14.16
N SER A 173 -14.81 -10.06 -13.62
CA SER A 173 -16.13 -10.37 -14.17
C SER A 173 -17.21 -10.24 -13.10
N GLY A 174 -18.33 -9.64 -13.47
CA GLY A 174 -19.53 -9.52 -12.64
C GLY A 174 -19.47 -8.44 -11.53
N PRO A 175 -20.63 -8.18 -10.89
CA PRO A 175 -20.74 -7.29 -9.73
C PRO A 175 -19.80 -7.70 -8.60
N PHE A 176 -19.05 -6.74 -8.04
CA PHE A 176 -18.09 -6.98 -6.96
C PHE A 176 -16.98 -8.01 -7.29
N GLY A 177 -16.78 -8.33 -8.58
CA GLY A 177 -15.73 -9.21 -9.03
C GLY A 177 -14.35 -8.74 -8.58
N LYS A 178 -13.50 -9.68 -8.16
CA LYS A 178 -12.14 -9.41 -7.70
C LYS A 178 -11.14 -10.02 -8.67
N ALA A 179 -10.02 -9.36 -8.86
CA ALA A 179 -8.88 -9.92 -9.59
C ALA A 179 -7.58 -9.47 -8.94
N VAL A 180 -6.55 -10.29 -9.15
CA VAL A 180 -5.20 -10.04 -8.62
C VAL A 180 -4.20 -10.26 -9.74
N CYS A 181 -3.47 -9.20 -10.10
CA CYS A 181 -2.37 -9.27 -11.05
C CYS A 181 -1.02 -9.34 -10.31
N VAL A 182 -0.12 -10.23 -10.74
CA VAL A 182 1.17 -10.50 -10.07
C VAL A 182 2.35 -10.49 -11.06
N ALA A 183 3.53 -10.08 -10.62
CA ALA A 183 4.77 -10.14 -11.43
C ALA A 183 6.01 -10.48 -10.60
#